data_AF-A0A519QPC0-F1
#
_entry.id   AF-A0A519QPC0-F1
#
_cell.length_a   1.000
_cell.length_b   1.000
_cell.length_c   1.000
_cell.angle_alpha   90.00
_cell.angle_beta   90.00
_cell.angle_gamma   90.00
#
_symmetry.space_group_name_H-M   'P 1'
#
loop_
_entity.id
_entity.type
_entity.pdbx_description
1 polymer ?
#
loop_
_entity_poly.entity_id
_entity_poly.type
_entity_poly.pdbx_seq_one_letter_code
_entity_poly.pdbx_strand_id
1 'polypeptide(L)'
;MDSFLQLNRDKLKAIFVRLSLVLLGLVSIVLAIAYLTGNIPNGQLLLSIILTTGVGFPLFMMFLGYVGWLLKRNNRQKAFSKFPFNDIEHIGFHKSYLDEDSKWALTEEIKEGKLNDFTLRMDFSKEKGFHFIEFDIPIEWKKLEKGEYRRLTKKFKQHNAELRLGSVVKQYDTRQQVSQTVSELKQDLQLFTTLLRQEGFKGQT
;
A
#
# COMPACT_ATOMS: atom_id res chain seq x y z
N MET A 1 12.39 -8.58 -12.06
CA MET A 1 11.16 -8.35 -12.86
C MET A 1 10.18 -9.52 -12.69
N ASP A 2 10.70 -10.74 -12.50
CA ASP A 2 9.92 -11.98 -12.40
C ASP A 2 8.85 -11.95 -11.31
N SER A 3 9.15 -11.42 -10.12
CA SER A 3 8.16 -11.36 -9.04
C SER A 3 7.01 -10.39 -9.30
N PHE A 4 7.21 -9.30 -10.05
CA PHE A 4 6.13 -8.31 -10.27
C PHE A 4 5.04 -8.88 -11.16
N LEU A 5 5.44 -9.40 -12.32
CA LEU A 5 4.52 -9.96 -13.30
C LEU A 5 3.85 -11.21 -12.73
N GLN A 6 4.59 -12.06 -12.00
CA GLN A 6 4.01 -13.22 -11.35
C GLN A 6 2.91 -12.85 -10.34
N LEU A 7 3.15 -11.84 -9.48
CA LEU A 7 2.20 -11.43 -8.45
C LEU A 7 1.00 -10.62 -8.99
N ASN A 8 1.11 -10.01 -10.18
CA ASN A 8 0.14 -9.03 -10.66
C ASN A 8 -0.44 -9.32 -12.05
N ARG A 9 -0.09 -10.44 -12.70
CA ARG A 9 -0.48 -10.74 -14.08
C ARG A 9 -1.97 -10.54 -14.36
N ASP A 10 -2.82 -11.13 -13.53
CA ASP A 10 -4.26 -11.09 -13.73
C ASP A 10 -4.84 -9.70 -13.49
N LYS A 11 -4.29 -8.97 -12.52
CA LYS A 11 -4.64 -7.57 -12.23
C LYS A 11 -4.26 -6.67 -13.39
N LEU A 12 -3.05 -6.83 -13.93
CA LEU A 12 -2.55 -6.07 -15.07
C LEU A 12 -3.43 -6.30 -16.31
N LYS A 13 -3.83 -7.54 -16.58
CA LYS A 13 -4.76 -7.85 -17.68
C LYS A 13 -6.11 -7.17 -17.47
N ALA A 14 -6.66 -7.24 -16.26
CA ALA A 14 -7.94 -6.61 -15.94
C ALA A 14 -7.87 -5.07 -16.06
N ILE A 15 -6.81 -4.45 -15.57
CA ILE A 15 -6.57 -3.00 -15.68
C ILE A 15 -6.46 -2.59 -17.15
N PHE A 16 -5.68 -3.32 -17.95
CA PHE A 16 -5.52 -3.05 -19.38
C PHE A 16 -6.87 -3.04 -20.09
N VAL A 17 -7.66 -4.11 -19.94
CA VAL A 17 -8.96 -4.24 -20.61
C VAL A 17 -9.90 -3.13 -20.19
N ARG A 18 -9.99 -2.82 -18.89
CA ARG A 18 -10.87 -1.75 -18.39
C ARG A 18 -10.47 -0.38 -18.91
N LEU A 19 -9.18 -0.04 -18.86
CA LEU A 19 -8.68 1.24 -19.38
C LEU A 19 -8.97 1.36 -20.88
N SER A 20 -8.70 0.29 -21.64
CA SER A 20 -8.97 0.26 -23.08
C SER A 20 -10.45 0.48 -23.39
N LEU A 21 -11.35 -0.21 -22.68
CA LEU A 21 -12.80 -0.06 -22.86
C LEU A 21 -13.30 1.34 -22.51
N VAL A 22 -12.84 1.91 -21.40
CA VAL A 22 -13.24 3.26 -20.98
C VAL A 22 -12.77 4.30 -22.00
N LEU A 23 -11.52 4.22 -22.44
CA LEU A 23 -10.96 5.17 -23.40
C LEU A 23 -11.61 5.06 -24.77
N LEU A 24 -11.76 3.83 -25.28
CA LEU A 24 -12.46 3.60 -26.55
C LEU A 24 -13.93 4.04 -26.49
N GLY A 25 -14.60 3.84 -25.35
CA GLY A 25 -15.96 4.33 -25.14
C GLY A 25 -16.05 5.85 -25.25
N LEU A 26 -15.15 6.58 -24.56
CA LEU A 26 -15.07 8.04 -24.63
C LEU A 26 -14.75 8.53 -26.05
N VAL A 27 -13.77 7.90 -26.71
CA VAL A 27 -13.40 8.22 -28.10
C VAL A 27 -14.56 7.97 -29.06
N SER A 28 -15.32 6.89 -28.85
CA SER A 28 -16.48 6.57 -29.71
C SER A 28 -17.56 7.64 -29.62
N ILE A 29 -17.79 8.22 -28.43
CA ILE A 29 -18.72 9.34 -28.25
C ILE A 29 -18.23 10.57 -29.03
N VAL A 30 -16.94 10.91 -28.90
CA VAL A 30 -16.35 12.05 -29.64
C VAL A 30 -16.44 11.84 -31.15
N LEU A 31 -16.15 10.63 -31.63
CA LEU A 31 -16.25 10.28 -33.05
C LEU A 31 -17.70 10.32 -33.55
N ALA A 32 -18.68 9.94 -32.73
CA ALA A 32 -20.09 10.07 -33.07
C ALA A 32 -20.52 11.53 -33.22
N ILE A 33 -20.04 12.42 -32.34
CA ILE A 33 -20.29 13.88 -32.46
C ILE A 33 -19.60 14.43 -33.72
N ALA A 34 -18.37 14.02 -33.99
CA ALA A 34 -17.64 14.42 -35.20
C ALA A 34 -18.37 13.97 -36.47
N TYR A 35 -18.96 12.77 -36.45
CA TYR A 35 -19.80 12.26 -37.53
C TYR A 35 -21.06 13.11 -37.74
N LEU A 36 -21.80 13.41 -36.66
CA LEU A 36 -23.02 14.22 -36.73
C LEU A 36 -22.77 15.68 -37.17
N THR A 37 -21.58 16.21 -36.91
CA THR A 37 -21.17 17.57 -37.33
C THR A 37 -20.49 17.60 -38.70
N GLY A 38 -20.35 16.46 -39.38
CA GLY A 38 -19.70 16.36 -40.70
C GLY A 38 -18.18 16.48 -40.68
N ASN A 39 -17.56 16.51 -39.49
CA ASN A 39 -16.12 16.71 -39.29
C ASN A 39 -15.38 15.38 -39.06
N ILE A 40 -15.60 14.38 -39.92
CA ILE A 40 -15.02 13.04 -39.74
C ILE A 40 -13.50 13.09 -40.01
N PRO A 41 -12.66 12.53 -39.12
CA PRO A 41 -11.23 12.37 -39.37
C PRO A 41 -10.95 11.55 -40.63
N ASN A 42 -9.82 11.82 -41.30
CA ASN A 42 -9.37 10.91 -42.35
C ASN A 42 -9.04 9.50 -41.78
N GLY A 43 -9.03 8.47 -42.63
CA GLY A 43 -8.90 7.09 -42.19
C GLY A 43 -7.59 6.79 -41.42
N GLN A 44 -6.49 7.44 -41.79
CA GLN A 44 -5.20 7.31 -41.09
C GLN A 44 -5.28 7.88 -39.67
N LEU A 45 -5.89 9.05 -39.51
CA LEU A 45 -6.07 9.71 -38.21
C LEU A 45 -7.03 8.89 -37.34
N LEU A 46 -8.11 8.36 -37.90
CA LEU A 46 -9.05 7.50 -37.19
C LEU A 46 -8.37 6.22 -36.67
N LEU A 47 -7.58 5.55 -37.50
CA LEU A 47 -6.82 4.36 -37.09
C LEU A 47 -5.82 4.70 -35.98
N SER A 48 -5.13 5.84 -36.12
CA SER A 48 -4.14 6.31 -35.13
C SER A 48 -4.80 6.61 -33.79
N ILE A 49 -6.00 7.23 -33.79
CA ILE A 49 -6.79 7.48 -32.59
C ILE A 49 -7.16 6.16 -31.91
N ILE A 50 -7.70 5.19 -32.65
CA ILE A 50 -8.13 3.89 -32.09
C ILE A 50 -6.94 3.13 -31.49
N LEU A 51 -5.81 3.05 -32.20
CA LEU A 51 -4.63 2.34 -31.71
C LEU A 51 -4.01 3.03 -30.50
N THR A 52 -3.90 4.36 -30.53
CA THR A 52 -3.32 5.11 -29.42
C THR A 52 -4.20 5.03 -28.18
N THR A 53 -5.52 5.12 -28.31
CA THR A 53 -6.43 5.11 -27.16
C THR A 53 -6.76 3.71 -26.66
N GLY A 54 -6.87 2.71 -27.55
CA GLY A 54 -7.17 1.33 -27.20
C GLY A 54 -5.96 0.50 -26.79
N VAL A 55 -4.74 0.88 -27.18
CA VAL A 55 -3.52 0.12 -26.87
C VAL A 55 -2.44 1.00 -26.27
N GLY A 56 -2.05 2.06 -26.97
CA GLY A 56 -0.89 2.89 -26.58
C GLY A 56 -1.03 3.49 -25.17
N PHE A 57 -2.15 4.16 -24.90
CA PHE A 57 -2.40 4.84 -23.64
C PHE A 57 -2.62 3.86 -22.47
N PRO A 58 -3.40 2.77 -22.60
CA PRO A 58 -3.45 1.72 -21.58
C PRO A 58 -2.06 1.14 -21.24
N LEU A 59 -1.21 0.85 -22.24
CA LEU A 59 0.15 0.39 -22.00
C LEU A 59 1.00 1.44 -21.28
N PHE A 60 0.89 2.71 -21.66
CA PHE A 60 1.57 3.81 -20.99
C PHE A 60 1.16 3.94 -19.52
N MET A 61 -0.14 3.87 -19.22
CA MET A 61 -0.64 3.89 -17.84
C MET A 61 -0.16 2.70 -17.02
N MET A 62 -0.13 1.50 -17.60
CA MET A 62 0.46 0.32 -16.95
C MET A 62 1.95 0.51 -16.67
N PHE A 63 2.69 1.09 -17.61
CA PHE A 63 4.11 1.41 -17.44
C PHE A 63 4.33 2.37 -16.28
N LEU A 64 3.55 3.45 -16.18
CA LEU A 64 3.60 4.37 -15.04
C LEU A 64 3.29 3.66 -13.71
N GLY A 65 2.30 2.76 -13.70
CA GLY A 65 1.98 1.94 -12.54
C GLY A 65 3.15 1.03 -12.11
N TYR A 66 3.82 0.40 -13.09
CA TYR A 66 5.02 -0.41 -12.84
C TYR A 66 6.17 0.42 -12.28
N VAL A 67 6.46 1.60 -12.85
CA VAL A 67 7.50 2.50 -12.34
C VAL A 67 7.20 2.90 -10.90
N GLY A 68 5.96 3.28 -10.59
CA GLY A 68 5.54 3.60 -9.23
C GLY A 68 5.73 2.43 -8.26
N TRP A 69 5.36 1.21 -8.66
CA TRP A 69 5.58 0.00 -7.87
C TRP A 69 7.08 -0.27 -7.64
N LEU A 70 7.90 -0.12 -8.67
CA LEU A 70 9.34 -0.34 -8.58
C LEU A 70 10.01 0.64 -7.62
N LEU A 71 9.63 1.92 -7.70
CA LEU A 71 10.13 2.96 -6.78
C LEU A 71 9.74 2.65 -5.32
N LYS A 72 8.49 2.25 -5.08
CA LYS A 72 8.05 1.82 -3.74
C LYS A 72 8.82 0.62 -3.24
N ARG A 73 9.00 -0.41 -4.08
CA ARG A 73 9.79 -1.60 -3.73
C ARG A 73 11.22 -1.22 -3.34
N ASN A 74 11.87 -0.37 -4.12
CA ASN A 74 13.23 0.08 -3.83
C ASN A 74 13.30 0.85 -2.50
N ASN A 75 12.33 1.72 -2.24
CA ASN A 75 12.23 2.45 -0.97
C ASN A 75 12.00 1.51 0.22
N ARG A 76 11.12 0.52 0.07
CA ARG A 76 10.88 -0.51 1.08
C ARG A 76 12.13 -1.31 1.37
N GLN A 77 12.82 -1.79 0.34
CA GLN A 77 14.08 -2.52 0.50
C GLN A 77 15.14 -1.68 1.22
N LYS A 78 15.25 -0.39 0.90
CA LYS A 78 16.15 0.55 1.61
C LYS A 78 15.76 0.78 3.07
N ALA A 79 14.46 0.77 3.40
CA ALA A 79 14.01 0.89 4.77
C ALA A 79 14.31 -0.40 5.55
N PHE A 80 13.97 -1.55 4.97
CA PHE A 80 14.11 -2.86 5.61
C PHE A 80 15.56 -3.32 5.72
N SER A 81 16.47 -2.80 4.88
CA SER A 81 17.90 -3.12 4.98
C SER A 81 18.60 -2.45 6.16
N LYS A 82 17.92 -1.55 6.90
CA LYS A 82 18.51 -0.84 8.03
C LYS A 82 18.34 -1.64 9.31
N PHE A 83 19.38 -1.63 10.14
CA PHE A 83 19.30 -2.14 11.51
C PHE A 83 18.32 -1.28 12.35
N PRO A 84 17.51 -1.88 13.25
CA PRO A 84 17.35 -3.32 13.53
C PRO A 84 16.33 -4.07 12.64
N PHE A 85 15.77 -3.42 11.63
CA PHE A 85 14.65 -3.96 10.82
C PHE A 85 15.08 -5.03 9.82
N ASN A 86 16.35 -5.08 9.45
CA ASN A 86 16.93 -6.16 8.64
C ASN A 86 16.83 -7.51 9.37
N ASP A 87 16.95 -7.50 10.70
CA ASP A 87 16.96 -8.70 11.56
C ASP A 87 15.57 -9.04 12.15
N ILE A 88 14.52 -8.35 11.70
CA ILE A 88 13.15 -8.51 12.24
C ILE A 88 12.63 -9.96 12.16
N GLU A 89 13.18 -10.77 11.27
CA GLU A 89 12.83 -12.19 11.13
C GLU A 89 13.18 -13.00 12.38
N HIS A 90 14.24 -12.62 13.11
CA HIS A 90 14.61 -13.23 14.38
C HIS A 90 13.56 -13.05 15.48
N ILE A 91 12.65 -12.08 15.33
CA ILE A 91 11.58 -11.82 16.29
C ILE A 91 10.21 -12.32 15.79
N GLY A 92 10.19 -13.18 14.76
CA GLY A 92 9.01 -13.88 14.27
C GLY A 92 8.27 -13.20 13.11
N PHE A 93 8.86 -12.17 12.50
CA PHE A 93 8.33 -11.61 11.27
C PHE A 93 8.75 -12.47 10.07
N HIS A 94 7.91 -12.57 9.08
CA HIS A 94 8.16 -13.29 7.84
C HIS A 94 7.63 -12.50 6.65
N LYS A 95 8.05 -12.87 5.45
CA LYS A 95 7.57 -12.26 4.23
C LYS A 95 6.07 -12.57 4.03
N SER A 96 5.30 -11.52 3.76
CA SER A 96 3.86 -11.57 3.47
C SER A 96 3.54 -10.66 2.28
N TYR A 97 2.30 -10.70 1.80
CA TYR A 97 1.84 -9.92 0.65
C TYR A 97 0.64 -9.07 1.02
N LEU A 98 0.76 -7.77 0.79
CA LEU A 98 -0.36 -6.84 0.89
C LEU A 98 -1.13 -6.83 -0.43
N ASP A 99 -2.46 -6.69 -0.31
CA ASP A 99 -3.39 -6.54 -1.43
C ASP A 99 -3.45 -7.72 -2.40
N GLU A 100 -3.04 -8.93 -2.01
CA GLU A 100 -3.02 -10.11 -2.89
C GLU A 100 -4.37 -10.33 -3.62
N ASP A 101 -5.48 -10.31 -2.87
CA ASP A 101 -6.84 -10.49 -3.40
C ASP A 101 -7.47 -9.20 -4.00
N SER A 102 -6.80 -8.05 -3.87
CA SER A 102 -7.35 -6.78 -4.32
C SER A 102 -7.36 -6.68 -5.85
N LYS A 103 -8.52 -6.36 -6.42
CA LYS A 103 -8.66 -6.07 -7.87
C LYS A 103 -8.21 -4.67 -8.26
N TRP A 104 -7.91 -3.82 -7.28
CA TRP A 104 -7.69 -2.38 -7.46
C TRP A 104 -6.27 -1.94 -7.11
N ALA A 105 -5.55 -2.75 -6.34
CA ALA A 105 -4.19 -2.47 -5.91
C ALA A 105 -3.23 -3.56 -6.38
N LEU A 106 -2.01 -3.13 -6.72
CA LEU A 106 -0.91 -4.04 -7.03
C LEU A 106 -0.46 -4.73 -5.74
N THR A 107 -0.21 -6.03 -5.84
CA THR A 107 0.32 -6.83 -4.74
C THR A 107 1.72 -6.31 -4.37
N GLU A 108 1.91 -6.06 -3.10
CA GLU A 108 3.13 -5.46 -2.53
C GLU A 108 3.70 -6.41 -1.45
N GLU A 109 4.99 -6.75 -1.56
CA GLU A 109 5.65 -7.61 -0.55
C GLU A 109 5.94 -6.82 0.73
N ILE A 110 5.46 -7.29 1.87
CA ILE A 110 5.66 -6.70 3.21
C ILE A 110 6.27 -7.72 4.17
N LYS A 111 6.57 -7.33 5.41
CA LYS A 111 6.87 -8.28 6.48
C LYS A 111 5.73 -8.29 7.49
N GLU A 112 5.35 -9.47 7.96
CA GLU A 112 4.25 -9.67 8.90
C GLU A 112 4.71 -10.54 10.07
N GLY A 113 4.28 -10.23 11.27
CA GLY A 113 4.57 -11.00 12.47
C GLY A 113 3.38 -10.99 13.43
N LYS A 114 3.39 -11.91 14.40
CA LYS A 114 2.33 -11.99 15.41
C LYS A 114 2.91 -11.76 16.81
N LEU A 115 2.34 -10.79 17.54
CA LEU A 115 2.71 -10.49 18.93
C LEU A 115 1.45 -10.24 19.75
N ASN A 116 1.33 -10.91 20.90
CA ASN A 116 0.20 -10.75 21.82
C ASN A 116 -1.16 -10.82 21.12
N ASP A 117 -1.35 -11.82 20.26
CA ASP A 117 -2.57 -12.05 19.47
C ASP A 117 -2.93 -10.94 18.46
N PHE A 118 -2.04 -9.99 18.24
CA PHE A 118 -2.14 -9.03 17.16
C PHE A 118 -1.26 -9.45 15.99
N THR A 119 -1.78 -9.28 14.77
CA THR A 119 -0.98 -9.30 13.55
C THR A 119 -0.38 -7.91 13.34
N LEU A 120 0.93 -7.85 13.10
CA LEU A 120 1.66 -6.62 12.86
C LEU A 120 2.23 -6.67 11.44
N ARG A 121 1.87 -5.69 10.63
CA ARG A 121 2.36 -5.52 9.26
C ARG A 121 3.40 -4.41 9.24
N MET A 122 4.63 -4.76 8.89
CA MET A 122 5.74 -3.83 8.76
C MET A 122 5.84 -3.33 7.33
N ASP A 123 5.77 -2.02 7.15
CA ASP A 123 6.01 -1.32 5.88
C ASP A 123 6.72 0.02 6.12
N PHE A 124 7.07 0.76 5.06
CA PHE A 124 7.55 2.13 5.18
C PHE A 124 6.37 3.13 5.14
N SER A 125 6.57 4.30 5.74
CA SER A 125 5.55 5.36 5.72
C SER A 125 5.46 6.00 4.34
N LYS A 126 4.30 5.90 3.69
CA LYS A 126 4.03 6.58 2.41
C LYS A 126 3.98 8.09 2.57
N GLU A 127 3.53 8.58 3.72
CA GLU A 127 3.38 10.01 4.02
C GLU A 127 4.69 10.65 4.49
N LYS A 128 5.41 9.99 5.41
CA LYS A 128 6.64 10.53 6.01
C LYS A 128 7.91 10.12 5.25
N GLY A 129 7.78 9.20 4.28
CA GLY A 129 8.85 8.74 3.41
C GLY A 129 9.60 7.51 3.93
N PHE A 130 10.56 7.02 3.13
CA PHE A 130 11.30 5.78 3.37
C PHE A 130 12.20 5.77 4.62
N HIS A 131 12.35 6.93 5.27
CA HIS A 131 13.06 7.03 6.55
C HIS A 131 12.21 6.57 7.72
N PHE A 132 10.91 6.37 7.55
CA PHE A 132 10.02 5.92 8.61
C PHE A 132 9.51 4.52 8.30
N ILE A 133 9.61 3.63 9.29
CA ILE A 133 8.96 2.32 9.28
C ILE A 133 7.71 2.39 10.13
N GLU A 134 6.64 1.80 9.61
CA GLU A 134 5.34 1.69 10.24
C GLU A 134 5.06 0.22 10.55
N PHE A 135 4.64 -0.05 11.78
CA PHE A 135 3.99 -1.30 12.17
C PHE A 135 2.50 -1.02 12.25
N ASP A 136 1.80 -1.37 11.17
CA ASP A 136 0.35 -1.32 11.09
C ASP A 136 -0.23 -2.53 11.82
N ILE A 137 -1.11 -2.27 12.78
CA ILE A 137 -1.75 -3.29 13.61
C ILE A 137 -3.25 -3.25 13.33
N PRO A 138 -3.77 -4.10 12.42
CA PRO A 138 -5.19 -4.19 12.15
C PRO A 138 -5.95 -4.58 13.42
N ILE A 139 -7.01 -3.81 13.72
CA ILE A 139 -7.83 -4.00 14.90
C ILE A 139 -9.30 -4.10 14.51
N GLU A 140 -10.07 -4.85 15.30
CA GLU A 140 -11.52 -4.86 15.16
C GLU A 140 -12.09 -3.45 15.36
N TRP A 141 -13.10 -3.11 14.55
CA TRP A 141 -13.77 -1.83 14.66
C TRP A 141 -14.44 -1.69 16.03
N LYS A 142 -13.98 -0.70 16.81
CA LYS A 142 -14.57 -0.32 18.08
C LYS A 142 -15.22 1.04 17.93
N LYS A 143 -16.49 1.17 18.29
CA LYS A 143 -17.17 2.47 18.38
C LYS A 143 -16.56 3.23 19.57
N LEU A 144 -15.84 4.30 19.28
CA LEU A 144 -15.21 5.16 20.29
C LEU A 144 -16.01 6.46 20.41
N GLU A 145 -16.31 6.87 21.64
CA GLU A 145 -16.85 8.20 21.89
C GLU A 145 -15.79 9.28 21.64
N LYS A 146 -16.20 10.51 21.33
CA LYS A 146 -15.28 11.62 21.03
C LYS A 146 -14.23 11.85 22.13
N GLY A 147 -14.64 11.70 23.40
CA GLY A 147 -13.75 11.82 24.56
C GLY A 147 -12.72 10.71 24.62
N GLU A 148 -13.16 9.46 24.46
CA GLU A 148 -12.29 8.27 24.44
C GLU A 148 -11.31 8.33 23.27
N TYR A 149 -11.77 8.68 22.07
CA TYR A 149 -10.93 8.85 20.89
C TYR A 149 -9.83 9.89 21.12
N ARG A 150 -10.16 11.05 21.69
CA ARG A 150 -9.18 12.11 21.98
C ARG A 150 -8.16 11.65 23.03
N ARG A 151 -8.61 10.93 24.07
CA ARG A 151 -7.75 10.33 25.11
C ARG A 151 -6.77 9.34 24.49
N LEU A 152 -7.27 8.38 23.73
CA LEU A 152 -6.48 7.33 23.07
C LEU A 152 -5.49 7.93 22.07
N THR A 153 -5.92 8.88 21.24
CA THR A 153 -5.04 9.58 20.31
C THR A 153 -3.88 10.27 21.03
N LYS A 154 -4.16 10.96 22.15
CA LYS A 154 -3.09 11.62 22.94
C LYS A 154 -2.15 10.58 23.57
N LYS A 155 -2.70 9.48 24.09
CA LYS A 155 -1.92 8.39 24.69
C LYS A 155 -1.02 7.71 23.67
N PHE A 156 -1.55 7.33 22.50
CA PHE A 156 -0.78 6.67 21.44
C PHE A 156 0.30 7.58 20.84
N LYS A 157 0.05 8.88 20.73
CA LYS A 157 1.10 9.83 20.30
C LYS A 157 2.33 9.82 21.21
N GLN A 158 2.17 9.59 22.51
CA GLN A 158 3.30 9.45 23.45
C GLN A 158 4.16 8.21 23.17
N HIS A 159 3.62 7.23 22.44
CA HIS A 159 4.31 6.00 22.03
C HIS A 159 4.68 5.99 20.54
N ASN A 160 4.72 7.17 19.89
CA ASN A 160 4.93 7.34 18.45
C ASN A 160 3.93 6.52 17.62
N ALA A 161 2.67 6.49 18.06
CA ALA A 161 1.62 5.76 17.38
C ALA A 161 0.41 6.64 17.04
N GLU A 162 -0.28 6.27 15.97
CA GLU A 162 -1.43 6.97 15.40
C GLU A 162 -2.59 5.98 15.26
N LEU A 163 -3.77 6.39 15.71
CA LEU A 163 -5.00 5.63 15.48
C LEU A 163 -5.51 5.96 14.07
N ARG A 164 -5.62 4.93 13.23
CA ARG A 164 -6.17 5.02 11.87
C ARG A 164 -7.49 4.24 11.81
N LEU A 165 -8.23 4.41 10.73
CA LEU A 165 -9.49 3.69 10.54
C LEU A 165 -9.20 2.18 10.42
N GLY A 166 -9.60 1.39 11.41
CA GLY A 166 -9.41 -0.07 11.42
C GLY A 166 -8.00 -0.53 11.79
N SER A 167 -7.08 0.37 12.17
CA SER A 167 -5.74 -0.02 12.60
C SER A 167 -5.12 0.95 13.60
N VAL A 168 -4.11 0.49 14.33
CA VAL A 168 -3.21 1.37 15.09
C VAL A 168 -1.81 1.23 14.50
N VAL A 169 -1.18 2.37 14.18
CA VAL A 169 0.11 2.38 13.49
C VAL A 169 1.17 2.92 14.42
N LYS A 170 2.20 2.11 14.70
CA LYS A 170 3.39 2.55 15.46
C LYS A 170 4.53 2.86 14.49
N GLN A 171 5.20 3.99 14.71
CA GLN A 171 6.17 4.53 13.77
C GLN A 171 7.57 4.64 14.36
N TYR A 172 8.57 4.38 13.53
CA TYR A 172 9.98 4.46 13.88
C TYR A 172 10.76 5.24 12.82
N ASP A 173 11.51 6.27 13.22
CA ASP A 173 12.47 6.93 12.31
C ASP A 173 13.76 6.11 12.25
N THR A 174 14.01 5.49 11.10
CA THR A 174 15.20 4.68 10.83
C THR A 174 16.53 5.43 10.97
N ARG A 175 16.51 6.77 11.02
CA ARG A 175 17.71 7.60 11.26
C ARG A 175 18.05 7.74 12.74
N GLN A 176 17.07 7.55 13.63
CA GLN A 176 17.22 7.70 15.07
C GLN A 176 17.45 6.35 15.77
N GLN A 177 17.12 5.23 15.12
CA GLN A 177 17.19 3.88 15.70
C GLN A 177 18.54 3.16 15.52
N VAL A 178 19.63 3.90 15.27
CA VAL A 178 20.95 3.31 14.95
C VAL A 178 21.51 2.44 16.08
N SER A 179 21.13 2.74 17.34
CA SER A 179 21.57 2.00 18.52
C SER A 179 20.55 0.99 19.05
N GLN A 180 19.34 0.94 18.50
CA GLN A 180 18.29 0.06 19.02
C GLN A 180 18.52 -1.37 18.56
N THR A 181 18.53 -2.34 19.47
CA THR A 181 18.66 -3.76 19.10
C THR A 181 17.34 -4.35 18.62
N VAL A 182 17.39 -5.46 17.87
CA VAL A 182 16.17 -6.20 17.46
C VAL A 182 15.38 -6.69 18.67
N SER A 183 16.06 -7.03 19.78
CA SER A 183 15.43 -7.43 21.04
C SER A 183 14.70 -6.27 21.71
N GLU A 184 15.27 -5.07 21.71
CA GLU A 184 14.63 -3.85 22.21
C GLU A 184 13.41 -3.49 21.35
N LEU A 185 13.50 -3.65 20.02
CA LEU A 185 12.37 -3.45 19.12
C LEU A 185 11.23 -4.43 19.45
N LYS A 186 11.54 -5.72 19.63
CA LYS A 186 10.55 -6.72 20.06
C LYS A 186 9.88 -6.31 21.38
N GLN A 187 10.68 -5.89 22.35
CA GLN A 187 10.18 -5.52 23.67
C GLN A 187 9.24 -4.30 23.61
N ASP A 188 9.60 -3.27 22.84
CA ASP A 188 8.73 -2.10 22.62
C ASP A 188 7.43 -2.46 21.87
N LEU A 189 7.49 -3.33 20.86
CA LEU A 189 6.28 -3.83 20.18
C LEU A 189 5.40 -4.68 21.11
N GLN A 190 5.99 -5.50 21.98
CA GLN A 190 5.25 -6.28 22.98
C GLN A 190 4.60 -5.38 24.04
N LEU A 191 5.30 -4.36 24.52
CA LEU A 191 4.74 -3.36 25.43
C LEU A 191 3.57 -2.62 24.78
N PHE A 192 3.73 -2.22 23.52
CA PHE A 192 2.69 -1.51 22.79
C PHE A 192 1.44 -2.37 22.55
N THR A 193 1.60 -3.62 22.11
CA THR A 193 0.47 -4.55 21.93
C THR A 193 -0.21 -4.91 23.25
N THR A 194 0.54 -4.96 24.35
CA THR A 194 -0.04 -5.10 25.70
C THR A 194 -0.90 -3.89 26.06
N LEU A 195 -0.43 -2.68 25.76
CA LEU A 195 -1.21 -1.45 25.95
C LEU A 195 -2.51 -1.48 25.11
N LEU A 196 -2.46 -1.93 23.85
CA LEU A 196 -3.66 -2.07 23.03
C LEU A 196 -4.69 -3.01 23.66
N ARG A 197 -4.24 -4.15 24.15
CA ARG A 197 -5.10 -5.12 24.86
C ARG A 197 -5.73 -4.50 26.11
N GLN A 198 -4.95 -3.74 26.89
CA GLN A 198 -5.44 -3.04 28.09
C GLN A 198 -6.51 -1.98 27.78
N GLU A 199 -6.41 -1.31 26.63
CA GLU A 199 -7.43 -0.36 26.16
C GLU A 199 -8.64 -1.06 25.49
N GLY A 200 -8.66 -2.40 25.51
CA GLY A 200 -9.77 -3.22 25.02
C GLY A 200 -9.79 -3.41 23.50
N PHE A 201 -8.67 -3.22 22.81
CA PHE A 201 -8.55 -3.55 21.39
C PHE A 201 -8.35 -5.06 21.20
N LYS A 202 -8.86 -5.56 20.09
CA LYS A 202 -8.66 -6.93 19.62
C LYS A 202 -8.06 -6.90 18.22
N GLY A 203 -7.12 -7.80 17.96
CA GLY A 203 -6.52 -7.94 16.64
C GLY A 203 -7.54 -8.46 15.65
N GLN A 204 -7.50 -7.94 14.42
CA GLN A 204 -8.28 -8.49 13.33
C GLN A 204 -7.63 -9.81 12.88
N THR A 205 -8.34 -10.93 13.04
CA THR A 205 -7.93 -12.25 12.52
C THR A 205 -8.14 -12.36 11.02
#